data_AF-A0A7Y2N260-F1
#
_entry.id   AF-A0A7Y2N260-F1
#
_cell.length_a   1.000
_cell.length_b   1.000
_cell.length_c   1.000
_cell.angle_alpha   90.00
_cell.angle_beta   90.00
_cell.angle_gamma   90.00
#
_symmetry.space_group_name_H-M   'P 1'
#
loop_
_entity.id
_entity.type
_entity.pdbx_description
1 polymer ?
#
loop_
_entity_poly.entity_id
_entity_poly.type
_entity_poly.pdbx_seq_one_letter_code
_entity_poly.pdbx_strand_id
1 'polypeptide(L)'
;SIVSIGLTGAFIKLSDAKQQPFAASLRPDGRPRLPPGQHAVEKILDMGGTAGTATAADWNMRIHGEVEKAMVLSYEELLNLDQVHIVCDVHCVTGWTLLDSRWTGVRLGTIMDRVKPAKSGGFIIFEAAEGYTSNVPISDARKENVILAHSFSGERLQRAHGAPVRVVIPDRYFYKSAKWLEAVKFASRDEPGYWESRGYSNSADPWKEERYPN
;
A
#
# COMPACT_ATOMS: atom_id res chain seq x y z
N SER A 1 0.39 -34.06 -18.20
CA SER A 1 -0.35 -34.80 -17.18
C SER A 1 -0.51 -33.94 -15.96
N ILE A 2 -1.75 -33.57 -15.65
CA ILE A 2 -2.13 -32.79 -14.48
C ILE A 2 -1.98 -33.68 -13.24
N VAL A 3 -1.36 -33.16 -12.18
CA VAL A 3 -1.61 -33.62 -10.81
C VAL A 3 -1.96 -32.38 -9.99
N SER A 4 -3.22 -32.32 -9.56
CA SER A 4 -3.76 -31.33 -8.65
C SER A 4 -4.10 -32.05 -7.35
N ILE A 5 -3.51 -31.62 -6.24
CA ILE A 5 -3.96 -31.96 -4.89
C ILE A 5 -3.88 -30.68 -4.04
N GLY A 6 -5.04 -30.24 -3.53
CA GLY A 6 -5.11 -29.47 -2.27
C GLY A 6 -5.66 -28.05 -2.33
N LEU A 7 -6.92 -27.94 -1.90
CA LEU A 7 -7.60 -26.79 -1.26
C LEU A 7 -8.18 -25.63 -2.11
N THR A 8 -9.50 -25.54 -1.96
CA THR A 8 -10.50 -24.57 -2.43
C THR A 8 -10.09 -23.10 -2.36
N GLY A 9 -9.86 -22.55 -3.54
CA GLY A 9 -9.90 -21.13 -3.86
C GLY A 9 -9.72 -21.01 -5.36
N ALA A 10 -10.81 -21.09 -6.13
CA ALA A 10 -10.71 -20.99 -7.59
C ALA A 10 -10.25 -19.57 -7.96
N PHE A 11 -8.97 -19.44 -8.28
CA PHE A 11 -8.37 -18.20 -8.79
C PHE A 11 -8.88 -17.96 -10.21
N ILE A 12 -9.53 -16.83 -10.46
CA ILE A 12 -9.87 -16.42 -11.82
C ILE A 12 -8.72 -15.54 -12.33
N LYS A 13 -7.72 -16.18 -12.93
CA LYS A 13 -6.79 -15.48 -13.83
C LYS A 13 -7.61 -15.09 -15.07
N LEU A 14 -7.58 -13.82 -15.48
CA LEU A 14 -8.17 -13.45 -16.78
C LEU A 14 -7.49 -14.31 -17.87
N SER A 15 -8.28 -14.83 -18.81
CA SER A 15 -7.75 -15.57 -19.95
C SER A 15 -6.75 -14.70 -20.72
N ASP A 16 -5.80 -15.31 -21.42
CA ASP A 16 -4.77 -14.57 -22.16
C ASP A 16 -5.40 -13.58 -23.16
N ALA A 17 -6.53 -13.93 -23.78
CA ALA A 17 -7.30 -13.03 -24.64
C ALA A 17 -7.82 -11.78 -23.91
N LYS A 18 -8.23 -11.89 -22.64
CA LYS A 18 -8.65 -10.75 -21.82
C LYS A 18 -7.46 -9.95 -21.27
N GLN A 19 -6.27 -10.54 -21.20
CA GLN A 19 -5.02 -9.88 -20.75
C GLN A 19 -4.36 -9.03 -21.84
N GLN A 20 -4.38 -9.51 -23.09
CA GLN A 20 -3.68 -8.88 -24.22
C GLN A 20 -3.94 -7.37 -24.37
N PRO A 21 -5.19 -6.87 -24.29
CA PRO A 21 -5.45 -5.44 -24.43
C PRO A 21 -4.79 -4.61 -23.31
N PHE A 22 -4.75 -5.12 -22.08
CA PHE A 22 -4.12 -4.43 -20.96
C PHE A 22 -2.59 -4.42 -21.09
N ALA A 23 -2.00 -5.55 -21.47
CA ALA A 23 -0.55 -5.65 -21.71
C ALA A 23 -0.08 -4.73 -22.86
N ALA A 24 -0.94 -4.49 -23.86
CA ALA A 24 -0.65 -3.59 -24.98
C ALA A 24 -0.89 -2.11 -24.68
N SER A 25 -1.59 -1.78 -23.59
CA SER A 25 -1.86 -0.38 -23.22
C SER A 25 -0.65 0.29 -22.56
N LEU A 26 -0.52 1.60 -22.78
CA LEU A 26 0.56 2.42 -22.22
C LEU A 26 0.03 3.33 -21.12
N ARG A 27 0.90 3.62 -20.14
CA ARG A 27 0.71 4.66 -19.15
C ARG A 27 0.93 6.05 -19.77
N PRO A 28 0.47 7.13 -19.11
CA PRO A 28 0.78 8.50 -19.55
C PRO A 28 2.29 8.78 -19.68
N ASP A 29 3.13 8.07 -18.93
CA ASP A 29 4.59 8.17 -18.98
C ASP A 29 5.25 7.31 -20.08
N GLY A 30 4.45 6.66 -20.93
CA GLY A 30 4.91 5.84 -22.05
C GLY A 30 5.32 4.41 -21.70
N ARG A 31 5.36 4.03 -20.41
CA ARG A 31 5.65 2.63 -20.02
C ARG A 31 4.47 1.70 -20.32
N PRO A 32 4.71 0.39 -20.54
CA PRO A 32 3.64 -0.60 -20.52
C PRO A 32 2.82 -0.50 -19.24
N ARG A 33 1.51 -0.63 -19.37
CA ARG A 33 0.59 -0.53 -18.23
C ARG A 33 0.82 -1.64 -17.21
N LEU A 34 1.06 -2.86 -17.67
CA LEU A 34 1.49 -3.96 -16.82
C LEU A 34 3.01 -3.95 -16.67
N PRO A 35 3.54 -3.94 -15.43
CA PRO A 35 4.96 -4.17 -15.20
C PRO A 35 5.39 -5.56 -15.68
N PRO A 36 6.69 -5.78 -15.94
CA PRO A 36 7.19 -7.10 -16.34
C PRO A 36 6.84 -8.19 -15.31
N GLY A 37 6.49 -9.38 -15.80
CA GLY A 37 6.11 -10.52 -14.96
C GLY A 37 4.80 -10.33 -14.17
N GLN A 38 3.91 -9.45 -14.62
CA GLN A 38 2.59 -9.21 -14.03
C GLN A 38 1.45 -9.66 -14.96
N HIS A 39 0.34 -10.09 -14.37
CA HIS A 39 -0.92 -10.33 -15.07
C HIS A 39 -2.08 -9.61 -14.38
N ALA A 40 -3.06 -9.11 -15.14
CA ALA A 40 -4.20 -8.39 -14.58
C ALA A 40 -5.17 -9.35 -13.83
N VAL A 41 -5.79 -8.84 -12.77
CA VAL A 41 -6.86 -9.53 -12.01
C VAL A 41 -8.06 -8.61 -11.85
N GLU A 42 -9.25 -9.17 -11.62
CA GLU A 42 -10.50 -8.41 -11.47
C GLU A 42 -10.74 -7.92 -10.03
N LYS A 43 -10.03 -8.49 -9.04
CA LYS A 43 -10.15 -8.15 -7.62
C LYS A 43 -8.83 -8.31 -6.88
N ILE A 44 -8.70 -7.65 -5.73
CA ILE A 44 -7.57 -7.87 -4.81
C ILE A 44 -7.60 -9.34 -4.37
N LEU A 45 -6.49 -10.04 -4.57
CA LEU A 45 -6.32 -11.40 -4.07
C LEU A 45 -5.90 -11.37 -2.60
N ASP A 46 -6.15 -12.47 -1.88
CA ASP A 46 -5.71 -12.58 -0.50
C ASP A 46 -4.17 -12.55 -0.43
N MET A 47 -3.66 -11.78 0.52
CA MET A 47 -2.23 -11.55 0.77
C MET A 47 -1.84 -11.97 2.20
N GLY A 48 -2.75 -12.61 2.93
CA GLY A 48 -2.53 -13.03 4.31
C GLY A 48 -2.39 -11.85 5.28
N GLY A 49 -1.71 -12.12 6.39
CA GLY A 49 -1.60 -11.21 7.53
C GLY A 49 -2.77 -11.35 8.50
N THR A 50 -2.52 -10.96 9.74
CA THR A 50 -3.49 -11.06 10.84
C THR A 50 -4.04 -9.67 11.16
N ALA A 51 -5.37 -9.55 11.17
CA ALA A 51 -6.02 -8.27 11.46
C ALA A 51 -5.93 -7.93 12.95
N GLY A 52 -5.48 -6.72 13.27
CA GLY A 52 -5.57 -6.16 14.62
C GLY A 52 -7.02 -5.98 15.07
N THR A 53 -7.23 -5.72 16.36
CA THR A 53 -8.57 -5.66 16.97
C THR A 53 -9.34 -4.39 16.64
N ALA A 54 -8.64 -3.27 16.40
CA ALA A 54 -9.22 -1.95 16.19
C ALA A 54 -10.32 -1.90 15.12
N THR A 55 -11.31 -1.07 15.38
CA THR A 55 -12.45 -0.76 14.54
C THR A 55 -12.49 0.75 14.24
N ALA A 56 -13.40 1.20 13.39
CA ALA A 56 -13.56 2.64 13.13
C ALA A 56 -13.90 3.47 14.40
N ALA A 57 -14.45 2.84 15.45
CA ALA A 57 -14.87 3.55 16.67
C ALA A 57 -13.73 3.81 17.66
N ASP A 58 -12.69 2.98 17.66
CA ASP A 58 -11.59 2.99 18.64
C ASP A 58 -10.20 3.11 17.98
N TRP A 59 -10.15 3.16 16.64
CA TRP A 59 -8.90 3.35 15.91
C TRP A 59 -8.30 4.72 16.13
N ASN A 60 -7.00 4.71 16.42
CA ASN A 60 -6.15 5.85 16.61
C ASN A 60 -4.79 5.56 15.99
N MET A 61 -4.27 6.49 15.19
CA MET A 61 -2.93 6.37 14.59
C MET A 61 -1.96 7.32 15.25
N ARG A 62 -0.86 6.78 15.76
CA ARG A 62 0.23 7.59 16.30
C ARG A 62 1.07 8.15 15.16
N ILE A 63 1.41 9.43 15.19
CA ILE A 63 2.40 10.04 14.32
C ILE A 63 3.54 10.57 15.18
N HIS A 64 4.74 10.01 15.01
CA HIS A 64 5.86 10.23 15.93
C HIS A 64 7.23 10.13 15.24
N GLY A 65 8.30 10.23 16.03
CA GLY A 65 9.69 10.21 15.57
C GLY A 65 10.20 11.62 15.29
N GLU A 66 10.91 11.79 14.18
CA GLU A 66 11.56 13.04 13.74
C GLU A 66 10.55 14.04 13.17
N VAL A 67 9.64 14.55 14.03
CA VAL A 67 8.60 15.53 13.70
C VAL A 67 8.59 16.68 14.72
N GLU A 68 8.22 17.89 14.30
CA GLU A 68 8.05 19.01 15.24
C GLU A 68 6.81 18.82 16.14
N LYS A 69 5.76 18.19 15.62
CA LYS A 69 4.47 18.03 16.31
C LYS A 69 3.99 16.58 16.22
N ALA A 70 4.48 15.75 17.13
CA ALA A 70 3.92 14.41 17.32
C ALA A 70 2.43 14.51 17.71
N MET A 71 1.62 13.60 17.21
CA MET A 71 0.18 13.60 17.46
C MET A 71 -0.41 12.20 17.38
N VAL A 72 -1.65 12.08 17.84
CA VAL A 72 -2.49 10.91 17.62
C VAL A 72 -3.69 11.38 16.80
N LEU A 73 -3.99 10.67 15.74
CA LEU A 73 -5.11 10.97 14.84
C LEU A 73 -6.17 9.89 14.98
N SER A 74 -7.35 10.26 15.47
CA SER A 74 -8.51 9.37 15.49
C SER A 74 -9.09 9.15 14.09
N TYR A 75 -9.95 8.14 13.96
CA TYR A 75 -10.64 7.87 12.69
C TYR A 75 -11.55 9.03 12.28
N GLU A 76 -12.27 9.63 13.23
CA GLU A 76 -13.13 10.79 12.97
C GLU A 76 -12.32 12.01 12.49
N GLU A 77 -11.20 12.31 13.15
CA GLU A 77 -10.32 13.39 12.71
C GLU A 77 -9.76 13.13 11.31
N LEU A 78 -9.39 11.89 10.97
CA LEU A 78 -8.94 11.53 9.61
C LEU A 78 -10.02 11.82 8.56
N LEU A 79 -11.29 11.51 8.85
CA LEU A 79 -12.42 11.77 7.95
C LEU A 79 -12.70 13.27 7.76
N ASN A 80 -12.38 14.09 8.76
CA ASN A 80 -12.55 15.54 8.72
C ASN A 80 -11.42 16.29 7.98
N LEU A 81 -10.38 15.59 7.51
CA LEU A 81 -9.34 16.17 6.67
C LEU A 81 -9.77 16.23 5.19
N ASP A 82 -9.02 16.96 4.37
CA ASP A 82 -9.23 16.98 2.92
C ASP A 82 -9.13 15.57 2.33
N GLN A 83 -10.27 15.10 1.82
CA GLN A 83 -10.39 13.78 1.20
C GLN A 83 -9.97 13.84 -0.27
N VAL A 84 -9.33 12.77 -0.74
CA VAL A 84 -8.98 12.57 -2.13
C VAL A 84 -9.54 11.24 -2.64
N HIS A 85 -9.86 11.22 -3.92
CA HIS A 85 -10.22 10.01 -4.66
C HIS A 85 -9.13 9.75 -5.70
N ILE A 86 -8.48 8.60 -5.62
CA ILE A 86 -7.45 8.21 -6.58
C ILE A 86 -7.89 6.96 -7.35
N VAL A 87 -7.54 6.95 -8.63
CA VAL A 87 -7.59 5.74 -9.46
C VAL A 87 -6.15 5.37 -9.76
N CYS A 88 -5.73 4.19 -9.35
CA CYS A 88 -4.37 3.72 -9.56
C CYS A 88 -4.35 2.21 -9.80
N ASP A 89 -3.25 1.71 -10.34
CA ASP A 89 -3.01 0.27 -10.41
C ASP A 89 -2.32 -0.20 -9.13
N VAL A 90 -2.56 -1.46 -8.73
CA VAL A 90 -1.96 -2.11 -7.57
C VAL A 90 -1.17 -3.32 -8.05
N HIS A 91 0.11 -3.40 -7.70
CA HIS A 91 1.01 -4.46 -8.16
C HIS A 91 1.44 -5.37 -7.02
N CYS A 92 1.12 -6.66 -7.08
CA CYS A 92 1.58 -7.62 -6.08
C CYS A 92 2.92 -8.22 -6.48
N VAL A 93 3.78 -8.41 -5.48
CA VAL A 93 5.09 -9.05 -5.66
C VAL A 93 4.98 -10.51 -6.10
N THR A 94 3.80 -11.14 -6.00
CA THR A 94 3.55 -12.50 -6.48
C THR A 94 3.10 -12.58 -7.94
N GLY A 95 3.08 -11.43 -8.65
CA GLY A 95 2.91 -11.40 -10.11
C GLY A 95 1.50 -11.10 -10.62
N TRP A 96 0.60 -10.58 -9.78
CA TRP A 96 -0.70 -10.06 -10.23
C TRP A 96 -0.82 -8.55 -10.05
N THR A 97 -1.58 -7.91 -10.93
CA THR A 97 -1.89 -6.47 -10.90
C THR A 97 -3.40 -6.24 -10.94
N LEU A 98 -3.93 -5.45 -10.00
CA LEU A 98 -5.29 -4.94 -10.10
C LEU A 98 -5.27 -3.57 -10.78
N LEU A 99 -5.92 -3.46 -11.93
CA LEU A 99 -5.99 -2.21 -12.69
C LEU A 99 -7.16 -1.33 -12.23
N ASP A 100 -7.02 -0.02 -12.41
CA ASP A 100 -8.08 0.97 -12.16
C ASP A 100 -8.70 0.88 -10.75
N SER A 101 -7.88 0.49 -9.77
CA SER A 101 -8.29 0.36 -8.38
C SER A 101 -8.64 1.75 -7.81
N ARG A 102 -9.83 1.87 -7.20
CA ARG A 102 -10.40 3.15 -6.77
C ARG A 102 -10.33 3.27 -5.25
N TRP A 103 -9.60 4.25 -4.76
CA TRP A 103 -9.39 4.45 -3.33
C TRP A 103 -9.83 5.85 -2.90
N THR A 104 -10.37 5.93 -1.68
CA THR A 104 -10.67 7.20 -1.02
C THR A 104 -9.94 7.27 0.30
N GLY A 105 -9.36 8.44 0.59
CA GLY A 105 -8.59 8.65 1.80
C GLY A 105 -8.01 10.05 1.90
N VAL A 106 -6.96 10.18 2.70
CA VAL A 106 -6.22 11.43 2.92
C VAL A 106 -4.81 11.28 2.37
N ARG A 107 -4.30 12.27 1.64
CA ARG A 107 -2.89 12.25 1.21
C ARG A 107 -1.96 12.18 2.42
N LEU A 108 -0.96 11.32 2.37
CA LEU A 108 0.05 11.26 3.42
C LEU A 108 0.80 12.59 3.56
N GLY A 109 1.00 13.31 2.44
CA GLY A 109 1.51 14.68 2.42
C GLY A 109 0.70 15.65 3.31
N THR A 110 -0.62 15.52 3.37
CA THR A 110 -1.47 16.37 4.24
C THR A 110 -1.18 16.10 5.72
N ILE A 111 -0.85 14.87 6.10
CA ILE A 111 -0.42 14.55 7.47
C ILE A 111 0.96 15.15 7.75
N MET A 112 1.89 15.00 6.80
CA MET A 112 3.23 15.58 6.89
C MET A 112 3.18 17.10 7.10
N ASP A 113 2.31 17.81 6.39
CA ASP A 113 2.18 19.26 6.52
C ASP A 113 1.73 19.71 7.92
N ARG A 114 0.98 18.86 8.63
CA ARG A 114 0.54 19.11 10.01
C ARG A 114 1.63 18.84 11.04
N VAL A 115 2.36 17.74 10.89
CA VAL A 115 3.36 17.30 11.87
C VAL A 115 4.74 17.91 11.67
N LYS A 116 5.00 18.44 10.47
CA LYS A 116 6.26 19.06 10.04
C LYS A 116 7.48 18.17 10.32
N PRO A 117 7.76 17.19 9.45
CA PRO A 117 8.95 16.34 9.58
C PRO A 117 10.23 17.19 9.66
N ALA A 118 11.13 16.80 10.56
CA ALA A 118 12.42 17.45 10.68
C ALA A 118 13.23 17.26 9.39
N LYS A 119 14.15 18.19 9.09
CA LYS A 119 15.04 18.08 7.92
C LYS A 119 15.93 16.84 7.95
N SER A 120 16.18 16.30 9.15
CA SER A 120 16.87 15.03 9.37
C SER A 120 16.04 13.82 8.94
N GLY A 121 14.71 13.92 8.91
CA GLY A 121 13.80 12.83 8.56
C GLY A 121 13.91 12.47 7.08
N GLY A 122 14.55 11.35 6.77
CA GLY A 122 14.71 10.83 5.41
C GLY A 122 13.68 9.76 5.03
N PHE A 123 13.05 9.13 6.02
CA PHE A 123 12.23 7.93 5.85
C PHE A 123 10.96 7.98 6.69
N ILE A 124 9.95 7.23 6.22
CA ILE A 124 8.72 6.95 6.94
C ILE A 124 8.62 5.44 7.15
N ILE A 125 8.39 5.04 8.39
CA ILE A 125 8.08 3.66 8.78
C ILE A 125 6.61 3.58 9.15
N PHE A 126 5.87 2.75 8.45
CA PHE A 126 4.50 2.38 8.77
C PHE A 126 4.52 1.23 9.77
N GLU A 127 3.89 1.42 10.91
CA GLU A 127 3.69 0.39 11.93
C GLU A 127 2.22 -0.02 11.89
N ALA A 128 1.98 -1.32 11.81
CA ALA A 128 0.66 -1.90 11.66
C ALA A 128 0.46 -3.06 12.65
N ALA A 129 -0.79 -3.50 12.74
CA ALA A 129 -1.20 -4.57 13.63
C ALA A 129 -0.29 -5.81 13.54
N GLU A 130 -0.17 -6.49 14.67
CA GLU A 130 0.61 -7.74 14.81
C GLU A 130 2.09 -7.56 14.45
N GLY A 131 2.61 -6.34 14.68
CA GLY A 131 4.03 -6.01 14.50
C GLY A 131 4.47 -5.93 13.05
N TYR A 132 3.54 -5.82 12.09
CA TYR A 132 3.91 -5.60 10.70
C TYR A 132 4.50 -4.20 10.52
N THR A 133 5.63 -4.10 9.84
CA THR A 133 6.23 -2.82 9.47
C THR A 133 6.54 -2.76 7.97
N SER A 134 6.52 -1.56 7.41
CA SER A 134 7.08 -1.29 6.09
C SER A 134 7.60 0.14 6.01
N ASN A 135 8.48 0.41 5.06
CA ASN A 135 9.25 1.65 5.01
C ASN A 135 9.35 2.20 3.59
N VAL A 136 9.38 3.53 3.49
CA VAL A 136 9.68 4.25 2.24
C VAL A 136 10.47 5.54 2.53
N PRO A 137 11.26 6.03 1.55
CA PRO A 137 11.78 7.39 1.60
C PRO A 137 10.66 8.43 1.74
N ILE A 138 10.94 9.51 2.47
CA ILE A 138 9.99 10.61 2.66
C ILE A 138 9.56 11.25 1.34
N SER A 139 10.46 11.26 0.34
CA SER A 139 10.20 11.76 -1.01
C SER A 139 9.16 10.93 -1.75
N ASP A 140 9.14 9.60 -1.55
CA ASP A 140 8.12 8.73 -2.12
C ASP A 140 6.79 8.88 -1.37
N ALA A 141 6.84 8.94 -0.04
CA ALA A 141 5.66 9.16 0.79
C ALA A 141 4.93 10.49 0.52
N ARG A 142 5.66 11.51 0.03
CA ARG A 142 5.11 12.84 -0.27
C ARG A 142 4.43 12.94 -1.64
N LYS A 143 4.50 11.92 -2.47
CA LYS A 143 3.84 11.91 -3.78
C LYS A 143 2.33 12.02 -3.62
N GLU A 144 1.69 12.69 -4.57
CA GLU A 144 0.25 13.00 -4.51
C GLU A 144 -0.65 11.76 -4.52
N ASN A 145 -0.16 10.63 -5.04
CA ASN A 145 -0.87 9.37 -5.12
C ASN A 145 -0.65 8.45 -3.90
N VAL A 146 0.08 8.89 -2.88
CA VAL A 146 0.27 8.14 -1.62
C VAL A 146 -0.73 8.62 -0.58
N ILE A 147 -1.61 7.71 -0.17
CA ILE A 147 -2.75 8.03 0.70
C ILE A 147 -2.89 7.07 1.87
N LEU A 148 -3.48 7.58 2.95
CA LEU A 148 -4.11 6.82 4.01
C LEU A 148 -5.55 6.54 3.60
N ALA A 149 -5.82 5.35 3.08
CA ALA A 149 -7.11 4.97 2.54
C ALA A 149 -8.01 4.39 3.64
N HIS A 150 -9.28 4.82 3.64
CA HIS A 150 -10.34 4.27 4.49
C HIS A 150 -11.47 3.61 3.70
N SER A 151 -11.51 3.82 2.38
CA SER A 151 -12.50 3.23 1.48
C SER A 151 -11.87 2.72 0.18
N PHE A 152 -12.49 1.69 -0.39
CA PHE A 152 -12.09 1.04 -1.63
C PHE A 152 -13.34 0.75 -2.47
N SER A 153 -13.32 1.13 -3.76
CA SER A 153 -14.43 0.94 -4.69
C SER A 153 -15.78 1.52 -4.22
N GLY A 154 -15.73 2.65 -3.52
CA GLY A 154 -16.92 3.37 -3.03
C GLY A 154 -17.47 2.87 -1.69
N GLU A 155 -16.90 1.80 -1.14
CA GLU A 155 -17.29 1.23 0.15
C GLU A 155 -16.19 1.37 1.19
N ARG A 156 -16.56 1.35 2.48
CA ARG A 156 -15.58 1.27 3.57
C ARG A 156 -14.71 0.03 3.40
N LEU A 157 -13.44 0.12 3.79
CA LEU A 157 -12.55 -1.03 3.73
C LEU A 157 -13.15 -2.22 4.50
N GLN A 158 -13.10 -3.39 3.87
CA GLN A 158 -13.33 -4.64 4.57
C GLN A 158 -12.14 -4.95 5.47
N ARG A 159 -12.37 -5.67 6.58
CA ARG A 159 -11.32 -6.01 7.54
C ARG A 159 -10.15 -6.75 6.87
N ALA A 160 -10.40 -7.68 5.96
CA ALA A 160 -9.35 -8.39 5.20
C ALA A 160 -8.47 -7.46 4.35
N HIS A 161 -8.98 -6.28 3.97
CA HIS A 161 -8.31 -5.28 3.15
C HIS A 161 -7.66 -4.15 3.95
N GLY A 162 -7.61 -4.28 5.29
CA GLY A 162 -6.90 -3.36 6.16
C GLY A 162 -7.77 -2.32 6.85
N ALA A 163 -9.07 -2.56 7.02
CA ALA A 163 -9.94 -1.67 7.77
C ALA A 163 -9.45 -1.45 9.22
N PRO A 164 -9.64 -0.26 9.80
CA PRO A 164 -10.36 0.87 9.21
C PRO A 164 -9.50 1.72 8.26
N VAL A 165 -8.17 1.64 8.37
CA VAL A 165 -7.23 2.45 7.57
C VAL A 165 -6.02 1.62 7.15
N ARG A 166 -5.63 1.78 5.89
CA ARG A 166 -4.37 1.26 5.34
C ARG A 166 -3.61 2.38 4.63
N VAL A 167 -2.31 2.18 4.42
CA VAL A 167 -1.58 3.00 3.44
C VAL A 167 -1.69 2.38 2.04
N VAL A 168 -1.71 3.22 1.01
CA VAL A 168 -1.67 2.84 -0.42
C VAL A 168 -0.51 3.60 -1.08
N ILE A 169 0.43 2.86 -1.66
CA ILE A 169 1.64 3.38 -2.32
C ILE A 169 1.70 2.78 -3.73
N PRO A 170 1.09 3.42 -4.74
CA PRO A 170 0.89 2.80 -6.06
C PRO A 170 2.18 2.48 -6.82
N ASP A 171 3.24 3.25 -6.58
CA ASP A 171 4.52 3.13 -7.28
C ASP A 171 5.39 1.97 -6.76
N ARG A 172 4.90 1.15 -5.84
CA ARG A 172 5.65 0.11 -5.14
C ARG A 172 4.88 -1.21 -5.16
N TYR A 173 5.58 -2.33 -5.02
CA TYR A 173 4.91 -3.59 -4.73
C TYR A 173 4.07 -3.48 -3.46
N PHE A 174 2.89 -4.09 -3.52
CA PHE A 174 1.79 -3.78 -2.60
C PHE A 174 2.03 -4.21 -1.14
N TYR A 175 3.09 -4.97 -0.86
CA TYR A 175 3.50 -5.22 0.52
C TYR A 175 4.00 -3.94 1.21
N LYS A 176 4.48 -2.93 0.46
CA LYS A 176 4.78 -1.60 1.02
C LYS A 176 3.52 -0.86 1.50
N SER A 177 2.35 -1.27 1.03
CA SER A 177 1.06 -0.70 1.39
C SER A 177 0.50 -1.40 2.64
N ALA A 178 1.00 -1.09 3.84
CA ALA A 178 0.59 -1.76 5.08
C ALA A 178 -0.92 -1.68 5.37
N LYS A 179 -1.52 -2.83 5.75
CA LYS A 179 -2.91 -2.99 6.22
C LYS A 179 -3.00 -2.76 7.73
N TRP A 180 -4.15 -2.33 8.25
CA TRP A 180 -4.39 -2.18 9.70
C TRP A 180 -3.36 -1.25 10.35
N LEU A 181 -3.23 -0.05 9.79
CA LEU A 181 -2.20 0.91 10.18
C LEU A 181 -2.42 1.39 11.61
N GLU A 182 -1.37 1.46 12.42
CA GLU A 182 -1.42 1.89 13.83
C GLU A 182 -0.51 3.08 14.11
N ALA A 183 0.59 3.23 13.36
CA ALA A 183 1.44 4.40 13.46
C ALA A 183 2.21 4.74 12.18
N VAL A 184 2.65 5.98 12.13
CA VAL A 184 3.57 6.53 11.14
C VAL A 184 4.74 7.15 11.89
N LYS A 185 5.92 6.53 11.78
CA LYS A 185 7.15 6.99 12.40
C LYS A 185 8.03 7.67 11.36
N PHE A 186 8.46 8.89 11.63
CA PHE A 186 9.47 9.59 10.85
C PHE A 186 10.86 9.28 11.40
N ALA A 187 11.78 8.88 10.52
CA ALA A 187 13.11 8.43 10.90
C ALA A 187 14.19 9.08 10.03
N SER A 188 15.36 9.32 10.62
CA SER A 188 16.52 9.87 9.91
C SER A 188 17.29 8.82 9.11
N ARG A 189 17.14 7.56 9.47
CA ARG A 189 17.72 6.41 8.79
C ARG A 189 16.62 5.47 8.36
N ASP A 190 16.93 4.69 7.35
CA ASP A 190 16.03 3.66 6.89
C ASP A 190 15.96 2.51 7.89
N GLU A 191 14.77 1.93 8.05
CA GLU A 191 14.52 0.77 8.91
C GLU A 191 13.76 -0.27 8.08
N PRO A 192 14.42 -1.37 7.65
CA PRO A 192 13.77 -2.40 6.86
C PRO A 192 12.52 -2.97 7.54
N GLY A 193 11.42 -3.02 6.81
CA GLY A 193 10.16 -3.58 7.27
C GLY A 193 10.12 -5.11 7.37
N TYR A 194 8.91 -5.65 7.49
CA TYR A 194 8.64 -7.07 7.65
C TYR A 194 9.17 -7.92 6.48
N TRP A 195 8.88 -7.53 5.23
CA TRP A 195 9.28 -8.34 4.07
C TRP A 195 10.73 -8.08 3.67
N GLU A 196 11.17 -6.85 3.85
CA GLU A 196 12.52 -6.38 3.58
C GLU A 196 13.52 -7.14 4.47
N SER A 197 13.19 -7.30 5.76
CA SER A 197 13.95 -8.14 6.70
C SER A 197 13.91 -9.64 6.38
N ARG A 198 13.06 -10.06 5.44
CA ARG A 198 12.91 -11.45 4.96
C ARG A 198 13.41 -11.62 3.54
N GLY A 199 14.25 -10.71 3.08
CA GLY A 199 14.94 -10.82 1.78
C GLY A 199 14.13 -10.33 0.59
N TYR A 200 13.07 -9.54 0.81
CA TYR A 200 12.46 -8.77 -0.28
C TYR A 200 13.18 -7.44 -0.50
N SER A 201 13.08 -6.91 -1.72
CA SER A 201 13.74 -5.65 -2.08
C SER A 201 13.27 -4.50 -1.18
N ASN A 202 14.18 -3.58 -0.84
CA ASN A 202 13.77 -2.40 -0.09
C ASN A 202 13.05 -1.35 -0.97
N SER A 203 13.45 -1.22 -2.24
CA SER A 203 12.89 -0.24 -3.17
C SER A 203 11.56 -0.68 -3.78
N ALA A 204 11.34 -1.99 -3.93
CA ALA A 204 10.08 -2.58 -4.33
C ALA A 204 9.50 -2.04 -5.67
N ASP A 205 10.33 -1.62 -6.62
CA ASP A 205 9.87 -1.06 -7.90
C ASP A 205 9.36 -2.18 -8.84
N PRO A 206 8.07 -2.17 -9.21
CA PRO A 206 7.51 -3.22 -10.05
C PRO A 206 7.98 -3.15 -11.50
N TRP A 207 8.37 -1.98 -12.04
CA TRP A 207 8.85 -1.88 -13.42
C TRP A 207 10.30 -2.33 -13.58
N LYS A 208 11.09 -2.24 -12.51
CA LYS A 208 12.47 -2.75 -12.47
C LYS A 208 12.56 -4.20 -12.02
N GLU A 209 11.43 -4.85 -11.76
CA GLU A 209 11.34 -6.20 -11.19
C GLU A 209 12.13 -6.37 -9.88
N GLU A 210 12.21 -5.32 -9.06
CA GLU A 210 12.91 -5.32 -7.78
C GLU A 210 12.09 -6.09 -6.73
N ARG A 211 11.98 -7.41 -6.89
CA ARG A 211 11.28 -8.33 -5.97
C ARG A 211 12.18 -8.70 -4.79
N TYR A 212 13.47 -8.89 -5.05
CA TYR A 212 14.51 -9.27 -4.11
C TYR A 212 15.67 -8.26 -4.17
N PRO A 213 16.54 -8.20 -3.14
CA PRO A 213 17.78 -7.42 -3.19
C PRO A 213 18.66 -7.89 -4.35
N ASN A 214 19.35 -6.93 -4.99
CA ASN A 214 20.38 -7.19 -5.99
C ASN A 214 21.69 -7.65 -5.34
#